data_AF-A0A6G3RWD6-F1
#
_entry.id   AF-A0A6G3RWD6-F1
#
_cell.length_a   1.000
_cell.length_b   1.000
_cell.length_c   1.000
_cell.angle_alpha   90.00
_cell.angle_beta   90.00
_cell.angle_gamma   90.00
#
_symmetry.space_group_name_H-M   'P 1'
#
loop_
_entity.id
_entity.type
_entity.pdbx_description
1 polymer ?
#
loop_
_entity_poly.entity_id
_entity_poly.type
_entity_poly.pdbx_seq_one_letter_code
_entity_poly.pdbx_strand_id
1 'polypeptide(L)'
;MAGELGVGPGVLRQGAKDMVEILKPVKKVDLGDAGDLATKIGNDDSAAALVTFCATWESGAEFLADCAASLADGLAQANGDFEDTDEAIRDAVRSVKKALA
;
A
#
# COMPACT_ATOMS: atom_id res chain seq x y z
N MET A 1 8.51 17.11 20.53
CA MET A 1 8.81 15.67 20.37
C MET A 1 8.50 15.16 18.96
N ALA A 2 7.45 15.62 18.26
CA ALA A 2 7.20 15.27 16.84
C ALA A 2 8.28 15.75 15.83
N GLY A 3 9.28 16.52 16.27
CA GLY A 3 10.36 17.04 15.43
C GLY A 3 11.58 16.13 15.30
N GLU A 4 11.72 15.08 16.12
CA GLU A 4 12.96 14.26 16.17
C GLU A 4 12.95 13.01 15.29
N LEU A 5 11.80 12.61 14.72
CA LEU A 5 11.71 11.41 13.87
C LEU A 5 11.60 11.71 12.37
N GLY A 6 11.47 12.98 11.97
CA GLY A 6 11.37 13.38 10.55
C GLY A 6 10.10 12.90 9.83
N VAL A 7 9.20 12.15 10.50
CA VAL A 7 7.98 11.59 9.93
C VAL A 7 6.80 12.03 10.77
N GLY A 8 6.06 13.04 10.30
CA GLY A 8 4.81 13.49 10.91
C GLY A 8 3.58 12.81 10.30
N PRO A 9 2.38 12.99 10.89
CA PRO A 9 1.11 12.44 10.39
C PRO A 9 0.90 12.68 8.88
N GLY A 10 1.14 13.90 8.41
CA GLY A 10 1.04 14.23 6.98
C GLY A 10 1.96 13.42 6.07
N VAL A 11 3.15 13.02 6.55
CA VAL A 11 4.11 12.19 5.80
C VAL A 11 3.65 10.74 5.75
N LEU A 12 3.14 10.20 6.86
CA LEU A 12 2.59 8.83 6.90
C LEU A 12 1.39 8.68 5.95
N ARG A 13 0.48 9.67 5.98
CA ARG A 13 -0.69 9.70 5.10
C ARG A 13 -0.30 9.81 3.63
N GLN A 14 0.74 10.57 3.31
CA GLN A 14 1.23 10.66 1.94
C GLN A 14 1.91 9.35 1.50
N GLY A 15 2.73 8.73 2.36
CA GLY A 15 3.34 7.44 2.10
C GLY A 15 2.32 6.33 1.80
N ALA A 16 1.21 6.29 2.55
CA ALA A 16 0.12 5.35 2.29
C ALA A 16 -0.50 5.55 0.90
N LYS A 17 -0.72 6.81 0.49
CA LYS A 17 -1.23 7.13 -0.85
C LYS A 17 -0.23 6.73 -1.93
N ASP A 18 1.04 7.08 -1.76
CA ASP A 18 2.09 6.80 -2.76
C ASP A 18 2.24 5.28 -2.98
N MET A 19 2.12 4.47 -1.93
CA MET A 19 2.11 3.00 -2.02
C MET A 19 0.92 2.45 -2.81
N VAL A 20 -0.26 3.06 -2.71
CA VAL A 20 -1.42 2.64 -3.51
C VAL A 20 -1.29 3.09 -4.96
N GLU A 21 -0.77 4.30 -5.19
CA GLU A 21 -0.60 4.86 -6.53
C GLU A 21 0.42 4.08 -7.36
N ILE A 22 1.56 3.68 -6.78
CA ILE A 22 2.62 2.95 -7.50
C ILE A 22 2.16 1.58 -8.01
N LEU A 23 1.11 1.00 -7.41
CA LEU A 23 0.54 -0.28 -7.81
C LEU A 23 -0.56 -0.18 -8.86
N LYS A 24 -1.13 1.00 -9.11
CA LYS A 24 -2.17 1.16 -10.13
C LYS A 24 -1.75 0.64 -11.50
N PRO A 25 -0.51 0.85 -11.99
CA PRO A 25 -0.06 0.27 -13.26
C PRO A 25 -0.05 -1.25 -13.23
N VAL A 26 0.40 -1.86 -12.12
CA VAL A 26 0.49 -3.32 -11.95
C VAL A 26 -0.90 -3.97 -11.99
N LYS A 27 -1.91 -3.36 -11.33
CA LYS A 27 -3.31 -3.79 -11.39
C LYS A 27 -3.99 -3.57 -12.75
N LYS A 28 -3.40 -2.75 -13.63
CA LYS A 28 -3.96 -2.39 -14.96
C LYS A 28 -3.37 -3.21 -16.10
N VAL A 29 -2.33 -4.01 -15.84
CA VAL A 29 -1.80 -4.92 -16.86
C VAL A 29 -2.77 -6.07 -17.00
N ASP A 30 -3.73 -5.91 -17.90
CA ASP A 30 -4.55 -6.97 -18.44
C ASP A 30 -3.75 -7.67 -19.53
N LEU A 31 -3.29 -8.90 -19.25
CA LEU A 31 -2.55 -9.71 -20.22
C LEU A 31 -3.49 -10.40 -21.23
N GLY A 32 -4.80 -10.17 -21.13
CA GLY A 32 -5.83 -10.79 -21.96
C GLY A 32 -6.00 -12.28 -21.65
N ASP A 33 -6.87 -12.96 -22.41
CA ASP A 33 -6.97 -14.42 -22.34
C ASP A 33 -5.69 -15.03 -22.92
N ALA A 34 -4.79 -15.45 -22.04
CA ALA A 34 -3.53 -16.09 -22.40
C ALA A 34 -3.76 -17.34 -23.27
N GLY A 35 -4.92 -18.00 -23.14
CA GLY A 35 -5.32 -19.10 -24.00
C GLY A 35 -5.53 -18.66 -25.46
N ASP A 36 -6.23 -17.55 -25.68
CA ASP A 36 -6.47 -16.99 -27.01
C ASP A 36 -5.18 -16.51 -27.70
N LEU A 37 -4.24 -15.96 -26.94
CA LEU A 37 -2.91 -15.61 -27.45
C LEU A 37 -2.06 -16.85 -27.73
N ALA A 38 -2.11 -17.85 -26.85
CA ALA A 38 -1.42 -19.12 -26.99
C ALA A 38 -1.81 -19.86 -28.27
N THR A 39 -3.11 -19.88 -28.63
CA THR A 39 -3.58 -20.53 -29.87
C THR A 39 -3.01 -19.94 -31.16
N LYS A 40 -2.51 -18.69 -31.14
CA LYS A 40 -1.98 -17.98 -32.31
C LYS A 40 -0.48 -18.20 -32.53
N ILE A 41 0.22 -18.76 -31.54
CA ILE A 41 1.69 -18.92 -31.57
C ILE A 41 2.11 -20.09 -32.46
N GLY A 42 1.26 -21.11 -32.63
CA GLY A 42 1.52 -22.26 -33.50
C GLY A 42 2.68 -23.16 -33.05
N ASN A 43 3.20 -22.94 -31.83
CA ASN A 43 4.23 -23.73 -31.18
C ASN A 43 3.80 -24.00 -29.74
N ASP A 44 3.58 -25.28 -29.42
CA ASP A 44 2.98 -25.70 -28.14
C ASP A 44 3.83 -25.32 -26.92
N ASP A 45 5.16 -25.43 -27.02
CA ASP A 45 6.07 -25.07 -25.92
C ASP A 45 6.01 -23.57 -25.62
N SER A 46 6.00 -22.74 -26.66
CA SER A 46 5.91 -21.28 -26.55
C SER A 46 4.53 -20.84 -26.04
N ALA A 47 3.48 -21.53 -26.47
CA ALA A 47 2.11 -21.33 -25.99
C ALA A 47 1.99 -21.66 -24.50
N ALA A 48 2.53 -22.80 -24.05
CA ALA A 48 2.55 -23.19 -22.64
C ALA A 48 3.40 -22.23 -21.78
N ALA A 49 4.54 -21.78 -22.30
CA ALA A 49 5.38 -20.79 -21.63
C ALA A 49 4.65 -19.45 -21.45
N LEU A 50 3.90 -18.99 -22.47
CA LEU A 50 3.11 -17.77 -22.38
C LEU A 50 2.01 -17.88 -21.33
N VAL A 51 1.24 -18.97 -21.32
CA VAL A 51 0.19 -19.20 -20.30
C VAL A 51 0.78 -19.20 -18.90
N THR A 52 1.92 -19.88 -18.71
CA THR A 52 2.63 -19.93 -17.43
C THR A 52 3.09 -18.54 -16.99
N PHE A 53 3.63 -17.74 -17.92
CA PHE A 53 4.05 -16.38 -17.65
C PHE A 53 2.87 -15.51 -17.21
N CYS A 54 1.76 -15.53 -17.96
CA CYS A 54 0.57 -14.73 -17.66
C CYS A 54 0.01 -15.07 -16.27
N ALA A 55 -0.18 -16.36 -15.97
CA ALA A 55 -0.68 -16.80 -14.67
C ALA A 55 0.26 -16.38 -13.51
N THR A 56 1.57 -16.48 -13.74
CA THR A 56 2.58 -16.07 -12.74
C THR A 56 2.55 -14.56 -12.52
N TRP A 57 2.42 -13.78 -13.59
CA TRP A 57 2.33 -12.32 -13.50
C TRP A 57 1.08 -11.89 -12.74
N GLU A 58 -0.10 -12.45 -13.07
CA GLU A 58 -1.36 -12.15 -12.39
C GLU A 58 -1.28 -12.45 -10.90
N SER A 59 -0.80 -13.65 -10.53
CA SER A 59 -0.63 -14.04 -9.13
C SER A 59 0.36 -13.15 -8.38
N GLY A 60 1.49 -12.80 -9.02
CA GLY A 60 2.50 -11.92 -8.42
C GLY A 60 2.01 -10.47 -8.28
N ALA A 61 1.26 -9.99 -9.26
CA ALA A 61 0.65 -8.66 -9.25
C ALA A 61 -0.40 -8.53 -8.13
N GLU A 62 -1.22 -9.56 -7.91
CA GLU A 62 -2.17 -9.62 -6.80
C GLU A 62 -1.46 -9.64 -5.44
N PHE A 63 -0.43 -10.49 -5.28
CA PHE A 63 0.35 -10.53 -4.04
C PHE A 63 1.00 -9.19 -3.70
N LEU A 64 1.63 -8.53 -4.69
CA LEU A 64 2.23 -7.21 -4.52
C LEU A 64 1.17 -6.16 -4.14
N ALA A 65 -0.02 -6.26 -4.75
CA ALA A 65 -1.13 -5.39 -4.43
C ALA A 65 -1.59 -5.53 -2.97
N ASP A 66 -1.72 -6.76 -2.47
CA ASP A 66 -2.14 -7.04 -1.11
C ASP A 66 -1.09 -6.60 -0.08
N CYS A 67 0.20 -6.81 -0.38
CA CYS A 67 1.28 -6.35 0.47
C CYS A 67 1.25 -4.83 0.65
N ALA A 68 1.10 -4.06 -0.43
CA ALA A 68 1.09 -2.61 -0.29
C ALA A 68 -0.22 -2.09 0.32
N ALA A 69 -1.36 -2.76 0.10
CA ALA A 69 -2.60 -2.43 0.80
C ALA A 69 -2.40 -2.58 2.32
N SER A 70 -1.80 -3.69 2.75
CA SER A 70 -1.48 -3.94 4.15
C SER A 70 -0.50 -2.90 4.74
N LEU A 71 0.52 -2.49 3.97
CA LEU A 71 1.45 -1.44 4.38
C LEU A 71 0.77 -0.06 4.45
N ALA A 72 -0.10 0.26 3.49
CA ALA A 72 -0.87 1.50 3.48
C ALA A 72 -1.84 1.58 4.67
N ASP A 73 -2.51 0.48 5.00
CA ASP A 73 -3.37 0.38 6.19
C ASP A 73 -2.57 0.56 7.48
N GLY A 74 -1.38 -0.05 7.58
CA GLY A 74 -0.49 0.13 8.72
C GLY A 74 -0.02 1.58 8.89
N LEU A 75 0.29 2.27 7.79
CA LEU A 75 0.64 3.70 7.81
C LEU A 75 -0.54 4.59 8.23
N ALA A 76 -1.75 4.27 7.77
CA ALA A 76 -2.96 4.98 8.18
C ALA A 76 -3.28 4.78 9.66
N GLN A 77 -3.10 3.56 10.19
CA GLN A 77 -3.25 3.26 11.60
C GLN A 77 -2.22 4.03 12.45
N ALA A 78 -0.95 3.98 12.08
CA ALA A 78 0.11 4.72 12.78
C ALA A 78 -0.17 6.23 12.81
N ASN A 79 -0.73 6.78 11.73
CA ASN A 79 -1.16 8.18 11.70
C ASN A 79 -2.23 8.48 12.76
N GLY A 80 -3.25 7.62 12.88
CA GLY A 80 -4.31 7.76 13.88
C GLY A 80 -3.76 7.68 15.31
N ASP A 81 -2.92 6.69 15.59
CA ASP A 81 -2.31 6.52 16.92
C ASP A 81 -1.47 7.74 17.32
N PHE A 82 -0.75 8.35 16.36
CA PHE A 82 -0.02 9.59 16.59
C PHE A 82 -0.94 10.77 16.91
N GLU A 83 -2.03 10.94 16.17
CA GLU A 83 -3.00 12.02 16.40
C GLU A 83 -3.66 11.90 17.78
N ASP A 84 -4.09 10.69 18.15
CA ASP A 84 -4.72 10.39 19.44
C ASP A 84 -3.74 10.62 20.61
N THR A 85 -2.49 10.19 20.46
CA THR A 85 -1.45 10.40 21.47
C THR A 85 -1.16 11.89 21.66
N ASP A 86 -1.06 12.65 20.56
CA ASP A 86 -0.83 14.09 20.60
C ASP A 86 -1.98 14.85 21.28
N GLU A 87 -3.23 14.42 21.04
CA GLU A 87 -4.41 14.97 21.70
C GLU A 87 -4.42 14.66 23.20
N ALA A 88 -4.15 13.42 23.59
CA ALA A 88 -4.06 13.01 25.00
C ALA A 88 -2.98 13.81 25.75
N ILE A 89 -1.82 14.05 25.12
CA ILE A 89 -0.77 14.90 25.70
C ILE A 89 -1.25 16.35 25.85
N ARG A 90 -1.90 16.92 24.84
CA ARG A 90 -2.46 18.29 24.92
C ARG A 90 -3.50 18.43 26.01
N ASP A 91 -4.33 17.41 26.21
CA ASP A 91 -5.36 17.40 27.26
C ASP A 91 -4.76 17.27 28.64
N ALA A 92 -3.77 16.40 28.83
CA ALA A 92 -3.02 16.31 30.07
C ALA A 92 -2.36 17.65 30.43
N VAL A 93 -1.72 18.31 29.45
CA VAL A 93 -1.10 19.64 29.66
C VAL A 93 -2.16 20.70 30.01
N ARG A 94 -3.31 20.71 29.34
CA ARG A 94 -4.42 21.62 29.66
C ARG A 94 -4.97 21.38 31.07
N SER A 95 -5.08 20.11 31.47
CA SER A 95 -5.53 19.72 32.81
C SER A 95 -4.58 20.23 33.89
N VAL A 96 -3.27 20.00 33.74
CA VAL A 96 -2.23 20.49 34.67
C VAL A 96 -2.25 22.02 34.75
N LYS A 97 -2.36 22.72 33.61
CA LYS A 97 -2.45 24.19 33.61
C LYS A 97 -3.67 24.71 34.36
N LYS A 98 -4.83 24.05 34.24
CA LYS A 98 -6.04 24.41 35.00
C LYS A 98 -5.89 24.15 36.50
N ALA A 99 -5.21 23.08 36.90
CA ALA A 99 -5.00 22.75 38.31
C ALA A 99 -4.01 23.70 39.01
N LEU A 100 -3.15 24.38 38.25
CA LEU A 100 -2.16 25.35 38.74
C LEU A 100 -2.67 26.80 38.75
N ALA A 101 -3.86 27.07 38.22
CA ALA A 101 -4.50 28.38 38.15
C ALA A 101 -5.54 28.55 39.26
#